data_AF-A0A2W7MM21-F1
#
_entry.id   AF-A0A2W7MM21-F1
#
_cell.length_a   1.000
_cell.length_b   1.000
_cell.length_c   1.000
_cell.angle_alpha   90.00
_cell.angle_beta   90.00
_cell.angle_gamma   90.00
#
_symmetry.space_group_name_H-M   'P 1'
#
loop_
_entity.id
_entity.type
_entity.pdbx_description
1 polymer ?
#
loop_
_entity_poly.entity_id
_entity_poly.type
_entity_poly.pdbx_seq_one_letter_code
_entity_poly.pdbx_strand_id
1 'polypeptide(L)' 'MKKSKIIVPIMVVVAVLATIMLNSDEYNEVTIINRILIIAGAAIISSVIGYFLLGVDVDKVDPKPPTNTYNNKKGNGK' A
#
# COMPACT_ATOMS: atom_id res chain seq x y z
N MET A 1 8.27 7.66 5.44
CA MET A 1 7.19 8.57 4.99
C MET A 1 5.89 7.78 4.85
N LYS A 2 5.01 7.93 5.86
CA LYS A 2 3.56 7.70 5.92
C LYS A 2 2.98 6.54 5.07
N LYS A 3 2.66 5.44 5.75
CA LYS A 3 2.01 4.19 5.29
C LYS A 3 0.79 4.42 4.35
N SER A 4 0.19 5.61 4.34
CA SER A 4 -0.96 6.00 3.51
C SER A 4 -0.73 6.14 2.01
N LYS A 5 0.52 6.27 1.50
CA LYS A 5 0.72 6.51 0.05
C LYS A 5 0.42 5.29 -0.84
N ILE A 6 0.50 4.08 -0.30
CA ILE A 6 0.27 2.84 -1.07
C ILE A 6 -1.19 2.36 -1.02
N ILE A 7 -1.95 2.77 0.00
CA ILE A 7 -3.36 2.38 0.15
C ILE A 7 -4.23 2.95 -0.97
N VAL A 8 -3.98 4.21 -1.35
CA VAL A 8 -4.76 4.91 -2.37
C VAL A 8 -4.75 4.19 -3.72
N PRO A 9 -3.59 3.81 -4.30
CA PRO A 9 -3.58 3.07 -5.57
C PRO A 9 -4.22 1.69 -5.45
N ILE A 10 -4.05 0.98 -4.33
CA ILE A 10 -4.72 -0.33 -4.11
C ILE A 10 -6.24 -0.16 -4.17
N MET A 11 -6.77 0.88 -3.51
CA MET A 11 -8.19 1.15 -3.49
C MET A 11 -8.76 1.42 -4.90
N VAL A 12 -8.03 2.18 -5.72
CA VAL A 12 -8.43 2.46 -7.12
C VAL A 12 -8.43 1.19 -7.97
N VAL A 13 -7.40 0.35 -7.85
CA VAL A 13 -7.31 -0.92 -8.59
C VAL A 13 -8.49 -1.83 -8.25
N VAL A 14 -8.81 -1.99 -6.96
CA VAL A 14 -9.93 -2.82 -6.51
C VAL A 14 -11.26 -2.29 -7.02
N ALA A 15 -11.47 -0.97 -6.99
CA ALA A 15 -12.71 -0.37 -7.50
C ALA A 15 -12.91 -0.61 -9.00
N VAL A 16 -11.84 -0.51 -9.80
CA VAL A 16 -11.89 -0.78 -11.25
C VAL A 16 -12.18 -2.26 -11.51
N LEU A 17 -11.48 -3.18 -10.82
CA LEU A 17 -11.70 -4.62 -10.98
C LEU A 17 -13.11 -5.04 -10.60
N ALA A 18 -13.63 -4.52 -9.48
CA ALA A 18 -15.01 -4.77 -9.06
C ALA A 18 -16.01 -4.23 -10.08
N THR A 19 -15.76 -3.04 -10.63
CA THR A 19 -16.62 -2.45 -11.67
C THR A 19 -16.62 -3.29 -12.95
N ILE A 20 -15.45 -3.77 -13.39
CA ILE A 20 -15.35 -4.65 -14.56
C ILE A 20 -16.12 -5.94 -14.30
N MET A 21 -15.90 -6.60 -13.15
CA MET A 21 -16.62 -7.83 -12.82
C MET A 21 -18.12 -7.63 -12.78
N LEU A 22 -18.62 -6.56 -12.15
CA LEU A 22 -20.06 -6.33 -12.02
C LEU A 22 -20.72 -5.82 -13.31
N ASN A 23 -19.93 -5.33 -14.27
CA ASN A 23 -20.42 -4.98 -15.61
C ASN A 23 -20.33 -6.14 -16.60
N SER A 24 -19.69 -7.25 -16.25
CA SER A 24 -19.75 -8.48 -17.03
C SER A 24 -21.20 -8.97 -17.15
N ASP A 25 -21.54 -9.57 -18.30
CA ASP A 25 -22.89 -10.04 -18.60
C ASP A 25 -23.45 -11.03 -17.56
N GLU A 26 -22.56 -11.72 -16.85
CA GLU A 26 -22.88 -12.70 -15.80
C GLU A 26 -23.55 -12.09 -14.57
N TYR A 27 -23.34 -10.79 -14.29
CA TYR A 27 -23.86 -10.12 -13.10
C TYR A 27 -24.87 -9.01 -13.44
N ASN A 28 -25.48 -9.09 -14.62
CA ASN A 28 -26.40 -8.04 -15.09
C ASN A 28 -27.68 -7.93 -14.22
N GLU A 29 -28.05 -9.02 -13.55
CA GLU A 29 -29.18 -9.07 -12.60
C GLU A 29 -29.00 -8.20 -11.35
N VAL A 30 -27.76 -7.81 -11.02
CA VAL A 30 -27.47 -7.01 -9.84
C VAL A 30 -27.91 -5.57 -10.10
N THR A 31 -28.82 -5.06 -9.28
CA THR A 31 -29.29 -3.67 -9.34
C THR A 31 -28.15 -2.68 -9.08
N ILE A 32 -28.21 -1.48 -9.69
CA ILE A 32 -27.18 -0.43 -9.58
C ILE A 32 -26.77 -0.16 -8.12
N ILE A 33 -27.74 -0.12 -7.20
CA ILE A 33 -27.49 0.17 -5.78
C ILE A 33 -26.62 -0.91 -5.16
N ASN A 34 -26.95 -2.19 -5.42
CA ASN A 34 -26.19 -3.32 -4.92
C ASN A 34 -24.78 -3.33 -5.52
N ARG A 35 -24.64 -2.94 -6.80
CA ARG A 35 -23.31 -2.84 -7.43
C ARG A 35 -22.42 -1.84 -6.71
N ILE A 36 -22.95 -0.65 -6.39
CA ILE A 36 -22.21 0.39 -5.67
C ILE A 36 -21.82 -0.10 -4.28
N LEU A 37 -22.73 -0.77 -3.55
CA LEU A 37 -22.45 -1.33 -2.23
C LEU A 37 -21.36 -2.40 -2.27
N ILE A 38 -21.37 -3.28 -3.28
CA ILE A 38 -20.35 -4.31 -3.46
C ILE A 38 -18.99 -3.67 -3.75
N ILE A 39 -18.94 -2.71 -4.69
CA ILE A 39 -17.69 -2.01 -5.04
C ILE A 39 -17.14 -1.27 -3.81
N ALA A 40 -17.98 -0.55 -3.07
CA ALA A 40 -17.58 0.16 -1.87
C ALA A 40 -17.08 -0.80 -0.77
N GLY A 41 -17.81 -1.88 -0.52
CA GLY A 41 -17.44 -2.90 0.47
C GLY A 41 -16.13 -3.59 0.11
N ALA A 42 -15.97 -4.01 -1.14
CA ALA A 42 -14.74 -4.64 -1.63
C ALA A 42 -13.54 -3.70 -1.51
N ALA A 43 -13.69 -2.44 -1.90
CA ALA A 43 -12.63 -1.43 -1.81
C ALA A 43 -12.19 -1.18 -0.36
N ILE A 44 -13.14 -1.05 0.58
CA ILE A 44 -12.86 -0.80 2.00
C ILE A 44 -12.18 -2.01 2.64
N ILE A 45 -12.74 -3.21 2.47
CA ILE A 45 -12.20 -4.43 3.09
C ILE A 45 -10.78 -4.71 2.57
N SER A 46 -10.57 -4.60 1.25
CA SER A 46 -9.26 -4.84 0.64
C SER A 46 -8.22 -3.83 1.09
N SER A 47 -8.59 -2.55 1.24
CA SER A 47 -7.66 -1.52 1.73
C SER A 47 -7.29 -1.70 3.21
N VAL A 48 -8.20 -2.17 4.06
CA VAL A 48 -7.90 -2.53 5.45
C VAL A 48 -6.92 -3.70 5.51
N ILE A 49 -7.17 -4.77 4.76
CA ILE A 49 -6.27 -5.93 4.69
C ILE A 49 -4.90 -5.51 4.15
N GLY A 50 -4.86 -4.74 3.07
CA GLY A 50 -3.63 -4.20 2.49
C GLY A 50 -2.84 -3.33 3.46
N TYR A 51 -3.50 -2.53 4.29
CA TYR A 51 -2.84 -1.74 5.34
C TYR A 51 -2.17 -2.62 6.40
N PHE A 52 -2.86 -3.66 6.87
CA PHE A 52 -2.28 -4.59 7.84
C PHE A 52 -1.10 -5.37 7.24
N LEU A 53 -1.26 -5.90 6.03
CA LEU A 53 -0.22 -6.69 5.36
C LEU A 53 1.02 -5.86 5.05
N LEU A 54 0.87 -4.71 4.40
CA LEU A 54 2.03 -3.85 4.08
C LEU A 54 2.58 -3.13 5.30
N GLY A 55 1.75 -2.85 6.29
CA GLY A 55 2.14 -2.16 7.53
C GLY A 55 3.20 -2.91 8.33
N VAL A 56 3.26 -4.25 8.21
CA VAL A 56 4.24 -5.14 8.85
C VAL A 56 5.59 -5.13 8.13
N ASP A 57 5.61 -4.90 6.82
CA ASP A 57 6.81 -5.06 5.99
C ASP A 57 7.65 -3.77 5.90
N VAL A 58 7.00 -2.60 5.95
CA VAL A 58 7.70 -1.28 5.89
C VAL A 58 8.54 -0.96 7.13
N ASP A 59 8.34 -1.65 8.25
CA ASP A 59 9.03 -1.35 9.51
C ASP A 59 10.36 -2.14 9.67
N LYS A 60 10.76 -2.96 8.69
CA LYS A 60 12.02 -3.74 8.72
C LYS A 60 13.12 -3.20 7.80
N VAL A 61 13.19 -1.87 7.65
CA VAL A 61 14.39 -1.28 7.01
C VAL A 61 15.51 -1.37 8.03
N ASP A 62 16.37 -2.38 7.88
CA ASP A 62 17.53 -2.58 8.74
C ASP A 62 18.32 -1.27 8.81
N PRO A 63 18.52 -0.67 10.01
CA PRO A 63 19.16 0.62 10.10
C PRO A 63 20.57 0.52 9.51
N LYS A 64 20.88 1.45 8.61
CA LYS A 64 22.22 1.56 8.01
C LYS A 64 23.24 1.57 9.16
N PRO A 65 24.23 0.65 9.18
CA PRO A 65 25.20 0.60 10.26
C PRO A 65 25.91 1.95 10.39
N PRO A 66 26.23 2.41 11.62
CA PRO A 66 26.88 3.69 11.82
C PRO A 66 28.19 3.71 11.05
N THR A 67 28.32 4.67 10.14
CA THR A 67 29.56 4.94 9.43
C THR A 67 30.55 5.51 10.45
N ASN A 68 31.47 4.67 10.92
CA ASN A 68 32.59 5.08 11.76
C ASN A 68 33.45 6.06 10.94
N THR A 69 33.31 7.35 11.22
CA THR A 69 34.23 8.38 10.75
C THR A 69 35.60 8.08 11.37
N TYR A 70 36.45 7.35 10.66
CA TYR A 70 37.87 7.27 10.97
C TYR A 70 38.47 8.67 10.82
N ASN A 71 38.54 9.40 11.93
CA ASN A 71 39.27 10.65 12.04
C ASN A 71 40.76 10.38 11.76
N ASN A 72 41.18 10.60 10.53
CA ASN A 72 42.57 10.57 10.14
C ASN A 72 43.23 11.86 10.64
N LYS A 73 43.66 11.89 11.91
CA LYS A 73 44.53 12.94 12.44
C LYS A 73 45.96 12.69 11.93
N LYS A 74 46.18 12.99 10.65
CA LYS A 74 47.48 12.97 10.00
C LYS A 74 48.21 14.27 10.31
N GLY A 75 49.37 14.16 10.97
CA GLY A 75 50.47 15.12 10.88
C GLY A 75 50.53 16.17 11.99
N ASN A 76 51.34 15.90 13.01
CA ASN A 76 52.12 16.97 13.64
C ASN A 76 53.58 16.50 13.66
N GLY A 77 54.30 16.81 12.58
CA GLY A 77 55.75 16.71 12.56
C GLY A 77 56.33 17.86 13.38
N LYS A 78 57.15 17.51 14.38
CA LYS A 78 58.16 18.39 14.96
C LYS A 78 59.50 17.84 14.56
#